data_AF-A0A1N6E4Q1-F1
#
_entry.id   AF-A0A1N6E4Q1-F1
#
_cell.length_a   1.000
_cell.length_b   1.000
_cell.length_c   1.000
_cell.angle_alpha   90.00
_cell.angle_beta   90.00
_cell.angle_gamma   90.00
#
_symmetry.space_group_name_H-M   'P 1'
#
loop_
_entity.id
_entity.type
_entity.pdbx_description
1 polymer ?
#
loop_
_entity_poly.entity_id
_entity_poly.type
_entity_poly.pdbx_seq_one_letter_code
_entity_poly.pdbx_strand_id
1 'polypeptide(L)'
;MASLKKTFFFIVFLSLICGGTIAGWLLFKDQQGPIVAVDKENARVNKNSTVTLSLHDVTSELKNLSIAVRKNSKNIPLYSTDFEPGRKSITLNIPLANANVSDGAFEMIITATDTSLAAFGKGNTTRKIVTMRMDNTPPSVTIKSLPPNIWQGGTGVIAYTVSEPVDTSGVKVNDIFFPGYKQADGTYISLFAFPHDIERKDYTPTVFAMDVAGNIYNQPFAINPLSRKFRHDKIRLSDRFLNSVMPAFNKDTPEAKTNLERFLTVNRKIRKENRAALIKIGRQTSSSILWKSKFMRFPNSATRAGFGDRRSYIYNDKVIDQQTHLGLDLASRKQSPIPAANKGTVVYTGNLGIYGNVAIIDHGLGLQTLYAHMTEIKTTVGSVVSQGDIIGISGSTGMSGGDHLHFGVIVSGIPVTPVEWFDPRWIQYNITDKLNFN
;
A
#
# COMPACT_ATOMS: atom_id res chain seq x y z
N MET A 1 -3.75 -40.21 81.15
CA MET A 1 -3.02 -40.53 79.89
C MET A 1 -3.91 -40.97 78.72
N ALA A 2 -5.12 -41.52 78.91
CA ALA A 2 -5.99 -41.95 77.80
C ALA A 2 -6.63 -40.79 76.98
N SER A 3 -6.93 -39.65 77.63
CA SER A 3 -7.50 -38.46 76.98
C SER A 3 -6.51 -37.80 75.99
N LEU A 4 -5.24 -37.61 76.39
CA LEU A 4 -4.21 -37.01 75.53
C LEU A 4 -3.95 -37.81 74.23
N LYS A 5 -3.97 -39.14 74.29
CA LYS A 5 -3.78 -39.99 73.10
C LYS A 5 -4.95 -39.84 72.10
N LYS A 6 -6.20 -39.81 72.59
CA LYS A 6 -7.37 -39.57 71.73
C LYS A 6 -7.33 -38.19 71.07
N THR A 7 -6.97 -37.15 71.82
CA THR A 7 -6.82 -35.79 71.28
C THR A 7 -5.69 -35.71 70.24
N PHE A 8 -4.55 -36.38 70.48
CA PHE A 8 -3.45 -36.44 69.51
C PHE A 8 -3.85 -37.13 68.20
N PHE A 9 -4.47 -38.32 68.27
CA PHE A 9 -4.95 -39.01 67.07
C PHE A 9 -6.04 -38.22 66.33
N PHE A 10 -6.91 -37.52 67.06
CA PHE A 10 -7.93 -36.65 66.46
C PHE A 10 -7.31 -35.44 65.75
N ILE A 11 -6.28 -34.81 66.34
CA ILE A 11 -5.55 -33.70 65.71
C ILE A 11 -4.80 -34.18 64.46
N VAL A 12 -4.15 -35.34 64.51
CA VAL A 12 -3.47 -35.93 63.33
C VAL A 12 -4.48 -36.27 62.22
N PHE A 13 -5.62 -36.85 62.58
CA PHE A 13 -6.69 -37.16 61.62
C PHE A 13 -7.28 -35.89 60.99
N LEU A 14 -7.55 -34.86 61.81
CA LEU A 14 -8.05 -33.57 61.32
C LEU A 14 -7.01 -32.85 60.44
N SER A 15 -5.72 -32.96 60.77
CA SER A 15 -4.62 -32.40 59.98
C SER A 15 -4.45 -33.14 58.65
N LEU A 16 -4.68 -34.46 58.62
CA LEU A 16 -4.69 -35.25 57.39
C LEU A 16 -5.91 -34.93 56.51
N ILE A 17 -7.08 -34.69 57.10
CA ILE A 17 -8.27 -34.24 56.36
C ILE A 17 -8.08 -32.82 55.82
N CYS A 18 -7.59 -31.89 56.63
CA CYS A 18 -7.27 -30.53 56.19
C CYS A 18 -6.17 -30.53 55.13
N GLY A 19 -5.11 -31.32 55.32
CA GLY A 19 -4.05 -31.49 54.33
C GLY A 19 -4.57 -32.10 53.03
N GLY A 20 -5.43 -33.12 53.12
CA GLY A 20 -6.05 -33.78 51.96
C GLY A 20 -7.05 -32.89 51.22
N THR A 21 -7.81 -32.05 51.93
CA THR A 21 -8.75 -31.09 51.32
C THR A 21 -8.01 -29.91 50.69
N ILE A 22 -6.94 -29.39 51.31
CA ILE A 22 -6.07 -28.36 50.70
C ILE A 22 -5.35 -28.93 49.49
N ALA A 23 -4.77 -30.12 49.59
CA ALA A 23 -4.12 -30.79 48.47
C ALA A 23 -5.10 -31.08 47.32
N GLY A 24 -6.29 -31.58 47.64
CA GLY A 24 -7.38 -31.78 46.68
C GLY A 24 -7.78 -30.45 46.02
N TRP A 25 -8.01 -29.40 46.81
CA TRP A 25 -8.37 -28.08 46.28
C TRP A 25 -7.29 -27.51 45.35
N LEU A 26 -6.01 -27.62 45.72
CA LEU A 26 -4.89 -27.20 44.88
C LEU A 26 -4.77 -28.00 43.58
N LEU A 27 -5.09 -29.30 43.60
CA LEU A 27 -5.11 -30.16 42.42
C LEU A 27 -6.28 -29.86 41.47
N PHE A 28 -7.43 -29.43 42.00
CA PHE A 28 -8.64 -29.16 41.22
C PHE A 28 -8.86 -27.68 40.90
N LYS A 29 -8.03 -26.77 41.44
CA LYS A 29 -8.11 -25.32 41.21
C LYS A 29 -7.96 -24.94 39.74
N ASP A 30 -7.14 -25.69 39.01
CA ASP A 30 -6.91 -25.46 37.59
C ASP A 30 -6.96 -26.77 36.81
N GLN A 31 -7.95 -26.88 35.92
CA GLN A 31 -8.21 -28.08 35.12
C GLN A 31 -8.08 -27.81 33.61
N GLN A 32 -7.72 -26.59 33.21
CA GLN A 32 -7.63 -26.21 31.80
C GLN A 32 -6.18 -25.92 31.47
N GLY A 33 -5.69 -26.47 30.36
CA GLY A 33 -4.37 -26.11 29.86
C GLY A 33 -4.35 -24.73 29.21
N PRO A 34 -3.16 -24.22 28.85
CA PRO A 34 -3.02 -22.93 28.19
C PRO A 34 -3.84 -22.82 26.90
N ILE A 35 -4.43 -21.66 26.65
CA ILE A 35 -5.11 -21.33 25.39
C ILE A 35 -4.04 -21.06 24.32
N VAL A 36 -4.21 -21.64 23.14
CA VAL A 36 -3.26 -21.58 22.02
C VAL A 36 -3.93 -20.98 20.77
N ALA A 37 -3.49 -19.80 20.35
CA ALA A 37 -3.94 -19.14 19.11
C ALA A 37 -2.81 -19.03 18.08
N VAL A 38 -3.12 -19.28 16.81
CA VAL A 38 -2.16 -19.31 15.69
C VAL A 38 -2.73 -18.49 14.53
N ASP A 39 -1.91 -17.64 13.92
CA ASP A 39 -2.32 -16.72 12.85
C ASP A 39 -2.51 -17.41 11.47
N LYS A 40 -1.76 -18.48 11.21
CA LYS A 40 -1.63 -19.12 9.89
C LYS A 40 -2.33 -20.49 9.78
N GLU A 41 -3.47 -20.65 10.43
CA GLU A 41 -4.25 -21.89 10.31
C GLU A 41 -4.75 -22.10 8.88
N ASN A 42 -4.45 -23.26 8.29
CA ASN A 42 -4.76 -23.62 6.90
C ASN A 42 -4.12 -22.72 5.83
N ALA A 43 -3.10 -21.93 6.19
CA ALA A 43 -2.41 -21.05 5.26
C ALA A 43 -1.44 -21.82 4.34
N ARG A 44 -1.18 -21.24 3.16
CA ARG A 44 0.02 -21.56 2.38
C ARG A 44 1.19 -20.73 2.91
N VAL A 45 2.34 -21.35 3.09
CA VAL A 45 3.54 -20.75 3.67
C VAL A 45 4.76 -21.20 2.89
N ASN A 46 5.80 -20.39 2.89
CA ASN A 46 7.12 -20.77 2.39
C ASN A 46 8.14 -20.90 3.54
N LYS A 47 9.34 -21.36 3.24
CA LYS A 47 10.44 -21.51 4.21
C LYS A 47 10.82 -20.22 4.94
N ASN A 48 10.56 -19.05 4.35
CA ASN A 48 10.86 -17.75 4.96
C ASN A 48 9.71 -17.21 5.81
N SER A 49 8.59 -17.92 5.86
CA SER A 49 7.42 -17.52 6.63
C SER A 49 7.67 -17.68 8.13
N THR A 50 7.08 -16.77 8.90
CA THR A 50 7.01 -16.83 10.36
C THR A 50 5.58 -17.09 10.79
N VAL A 51 5.37 -17.97 11.76
CA VAL A 51 4.06 -18.23 12.38
C VAL A 51 4.00 -17.48 13.70
N THR A 52 2.94 -16.69 13.91
CA THR A 52 2.71 -16.00 15.17
C THR A 52 1.82 -16.87 16.06
N LEU A 53 2.37 -17.21 17.23
CA LEU A 53 1.73 -18.04 18.25
C LEU A 53 1.45 -17.20 19.48
N SER A 54 0.21 -17.15 19.94
CA SER A 54 -0.17 -16.54 21.21
C SER A 54 -0.61 -17.61 22.20
N LEU A 55 0.01 -17.59 23.39
CA LEU A 55 -0.31 -18.44 24.52
C LEU A 55 -0.87 -17.59 25.65
N HIS A 56 -1.91 -18.08 26.30
CA HIS A 56 -2.46 -17.47 27.50
C HIS A 56 -2.99 -18.53 28.46
N ASP A 57 -2.54 -18.46 29.71
CA ASP A 57 -3.12 -19.24 30.80
C ASP A 57 -3.97 -18.33 31.70
N VAL A 58 -5.19 -18.79 32.00
CA VAL A 58 -6.18 -18.02 32.77
C VAL A 58 -5.87 -18.10 34.26
N THR A 59 -5.45 -19.27 34.75
CA THR A 59 -5.45 -19.60 36.19
C THR A 59 -4.03 -19.73 36.72
N SER A 60 -3.20 -20.52 36.04
CA SER A 60 -1.80 -20.80 36.37
C SER A 60 -0.84 -19.93 35.54
N GLU A 61 0.44 -20.34 35.49
CA GLU A 61 1.48 -19.72 34.68
C GLU A 61 1.93 -20.70 33.60
N LEU A 62 2.50 -20.18 32.51
CA LEU A 62 3.08 -20.99 31.47
C LEU A 62 4.39 -21.61 31.99
N LYS A 63 4.53 -22.92 31.80
CA LYS A 63 5.73 -23.68 32.20
C LYS A 63 6.67 -23.90 31.02
N ASN A 64 6.17 -24.49 29.94
CA ASN A 64 6.97 -24.74 28.75
C ASN A 64 6.15 -24.85 27.48
N LEU A 65 6.85 -24.78 26.36
CA LEU A 65 6.31 -24.91 25.02
C LEU A 65 7.25 -25.77 24.19
N SER A 66 6.68 -26.72 23.46
CA SER A 66 7.35 -27.42 22.36
C SER A 66 6.53 -27.36 21.09
N ILE A 67 7.21 -27.16 19.96
CA ILE A 67 6.65 -27.12 18.62
C ILE A 67 7.41 -28.11 17.76
N ALA A 68 6.67 -28.99 17.10
CA ALA A 68 7.20 -29.91 16.10
C ALA A 68 6.38 -29.81 14.83
N VAL A 69 7.00 -30.16 13.69
CA VAL A 69 6.33 -30.31 12.42
C VAL A 69 6.23 -31.78 12.06
N ARG A 70 5.04 -32.22 11.65
CA ARG A 70 4.77 -33.58 11.19
C ARG A 70 4.44 -33.60 9.70
N LYS A 71 5.15 -34.45 8.96
CA LYS A 71 4.84 -34.77 7.56
C LYS A 71 5.25 -36.20 7.24
N ASN A 72 4.41 -36.95 6.52
CA ASN A 72 4.65 -38.35 6.15
C ASN A 72 5.11 -39.21 7.36
N SER A 73 4.41 -39.05 8.50
CA SER A 73 4.72 -39.72 9.77
C SER A 73 6.06 -39.37 10.43
N LYS A 74 6.88 -38.49 9.84
CA LYS A 74 8.10 -37.96 10.46
C LYS A 74 7.78 -36.72 11.29
N ASN A 75 8.18 -36.73 12.56
CA ASN A 75 8.15 -35.56 13.45
C ASN A 75 9.52 -34.89 13.47
N ILE A 76 9.54 -33.59 13.18
CA ILE A 76 10.74 -32.74 13.16
C ILE A 76 10.57 -31.69 14.25
N PRO A 77 11.38 -31.70 15.32
CA PRO A 77 11.36 -30.64 16.32
C PRO A 77 11.71 -29.29 15.68
N LEU A 78 10.92 -28.26 15.96
CA LEU A 78 11.12 -26.92 15.38
C LEU A 78 11.54 -25.90 16.44
N TYR A 79 10.89 -25.91 17.60
CA TYR A 79 11.14 -24.95 18.66
C TYR A 79 10.80 -25.56 20.02
N SER A 80 11.57 -25.21 21.06
CA SER A 80 11.28 -25.59 22.44
C SER A 80 11.81 -24.54 23.39
N THR A 81 11.06 -24.21 24.43
CA THR A 81 11.47 -23.25 25.46
C THR A 81 10.76 -23.55 26.78
N ASP A 82 11.47 -23.34 27.89
CA ASP A 82 10.88 -23.23 29.22
C ASP A 82 10.68 -21.74 29.54
N PHE A 83 9.57 -21.42 30.19
CA PHE A 83 9.22 -20.04 30.53
C PHE A 83 9.67 -19.72 31.96
N GLU A 84 10.15 -18.49 32.14
CA GLU A 84 10.43 -17.96 33.48
C GLU A 84 9.14 -17.90 34.32
N PRO A 85 9.23 -18.12 35.65
CA PRO A 85 8.08 -18.01 36.56
C PRO A 85 7.35 -16.67 36.45
N GLY A 86 6.04 -16.66 36.73
CA GLY A 86 5.18 -15.47 36.68
C GLY A 86 4.58 -15.15 35.30
N ARG A 87 4.92 -15.91 34.25
CA ARG A 87 4.47 -15.62 32.88
C ARG A 87 3.12 -16.26 32.58
N LYS A 88 2.06 -15.45 32.45
CA LYS A 88 0.70 -15.90 32.09
C LYS A 88 0.34 -15.79 30.60
N SER A 89 1.09 -15.00 29.84
CA SER A 89 0.82 -14.81 28.41
C SER A 89 2.08 -14.48 27.65
N ILE A 90 2.17 -14.93 26.39
CA ILE A 90 3.26 -14.59 25.49
C ILE A 90 2.83 -14.70 24.04
N THR A 91 3.37 -13.83 23.19
CA THR A 91 3.30 -13.96 21.73
C THR A 91 4.71 -14.26 21.21
N LEU A 92 4.84 -15.33 20.44
CA LEU A 92 6.08 -15.81 19.84
C LEU A 92 5.99 -15.80 18.33
N ASN A 93 7.10 -15.47 17.69
CA ASN A 93 7.27 -15.51 16.24
C ASN A 93 8.18 -16.68 15.91
N ILE A 94 7.63 -17.72 15.29
CA ILE A 94 8.31 -18.99 15.01
C ILE A 94 8.66 -19.06 13.52
N PRO A 95 9.93 -18.87 13.13
CA PRO A 95 10.36 -18.97 11.73
C PRO A 95 10.25 -20.42 11.24
N LEU A 96 9.77 -20.62 10.01
CA LEU A 96 9.69 -21.94 9.37
C LEU A 96 10.99 -22.35 8.66
N ALA A 97 12.03 -21.51 8.67
CA ALA A 97 13.29 -21.76 7.98
C ALA A 97 13.94 -23.10 8.37
N ASN A 98 13.81 -23.47 9.65
CA ASN A 98 14.39 -24.69 10.20
C ASN A 98 13.42 -25.89 10.19
N ALA A 99 12.21 -25.73 9.65
CA ALA A 99 11.22 -26.81 9.62
C ALA A 99 11.63 -27.96 8.70
N ASN A 100 12.50 -27.69 7.70
CA ASN A 100 13.02 -28.68 6.75
C ASN A 100 11.93 -29.58 6.13
N VAL A 101 10.79 -28.98 5.81
CA VAL A 101 9.63 -29.64 5.22
C VAL A 101 9.63 -29.40 3.72
N SER A 102 9.43 -30.46 2.93
CA SER A 102 9.21 -30.31 1.48
C SER A 102 7.84 -29.69 1.18
N ASP A 103 7.62 -29.28 -0.07
CA ASP A 103 6.34 -28.73 -0.52
C ASP A 103 5.16 -29.70 -0.34
N GLY A 104 3.98 -29.17 -0.05
CA GLY A 104 2.76 -29.92 0.27
C GLY A 104 2.27 -29.74 1.70
N ALA A 105 1.22 -30.48 2.07
CA ALA A 105 0.59 -30.36 3.38
C ALA A 105 1.52 -30.89 4.50
N PHE A 106 1.49 -30.21 5.65
CA PHE A 106 2.14 -30.63 6.88
C PHE A 106 1.33 -30.15 8.10
N GLU A 107 1.60 -30.74 9.25
CA GLU A 107 0.96 -30.35 10.51
C GLU A 107 1.99 -29.75 11.46
N MET A 108 1.68 -28.59 12.03
CA MET A 108 2.41 -28.02 13.15
C MET A 108 1.72 -28.45 14.45
N ILE A 109 2.47 -29.17 15.28
CA ILE A 109 2.03 -29.67 16.58
C ILE A 109 2.59 -28.73 17.64
N ILE A 110 1.71 -28.04 18.34
CA ILE A 110 2.03 -27.12 19.43
C ILE A 110 1.59 -27.75 20.73
N THR A 111 2.52 -27.92 21.66
CA THR A 111 2.26 -28.49 22.98
C THR A 111 2.71 -27.48 24.03
N ALA A 112 1.75 -26.88 24.74
CA ALA A 112 1.99 -25.90 25.80
C ALA A 112 1.53 -26.48 27.14
N THR A 113 2.34 -26.32 28.18
CA THR A 113 2.06 -26.84 29.52
C THR A 113 2.10 -25.71 30.53
N ASP A 114 1.21 -25.76 31.52
CA ASP A 114 1.17 -24.81 32.64
C ASP A 114 1.97 -25.30 33.86
N THR A 115 2.03 -24.46 34.91
CA THR A 115 2.66 -24.77 36.20
C THR A 115 1.70 -25.38 37.23
N SER A 116 0.47 -25.75 36.82
CA SER A 116 -0.53 -26.27 37.76
C SER A 116 -0.08 -27.60 38.39
N LEU A 117 -0.65 -27.90 39.56
CA LEU A 117 -0.36 -29.17 40.25
C LEU A 117 -1.11 -30.36 39.63
N ALA A 118 -1.88 -30.13 38.56
CA ALA A 118 -2.59 -31.18 37.84
C ALA A 118 -1.64 -32.31 37.38
N ALA A 119 -2.20 -33.51 37.26
CA ALA A 119 -1.46 -34.73 36.92
C ALA A 119 -0.21 -34.96 37.79
N PHE A 120 -0.32 -34.68 39.10
CA PHE A 120 0.75 -34.80 40.10
C PHE A 120 1.95 -33.88 39.82
N GLY A 121 1.71 -32.60 39.54
CA GLY A 121 2.75 -31.59 39.31
C GLY A 121 3.33 -31.56 37.90
N LYS A 122 2.74 -32.31 36.96
CA LYS A 122 3.14 -32.26 35.54
C LYS A 122 2.62 -31.00 34.86
N GLY A 123 1.49 -30.46 35.32
CA GLY A 123 0.77 -29.34 34.71
C GLY A 123 -0.31 -29.84 33.74
N ASN A 124 -1.29 -28.99 33.46
CA ASN A 124 -2.22 -29.22 32.36
C ASN A 124 -1.52 -28.88 31.05
N THR A 125 -1.75 -29.70 30.02
CA THR A 125 -1.14 -29.55 28.72
C THR A 125 -2.20 -29.39 27.65
N THR A 126 -2.08 -28.32 26.87
CA THR A 126 -2.85 -28.15 25.63
C THR A 126 -2.02 -28.58 24.44
N ARG A 127 -2.56 -29.49 23.64
CA ARG A 127 -1.96 -29.91 22.38
C ARG A 127 -2.83 -29.47 21.20
N LYS A 128 -2.35 -28.51 20.42
CA LYS A 128 -3.02 -28.00 19.23
C LYS A 128 -2.29 -28.45 17.97
N ILE A 129 -3.04 -28.97 17.00
CA ILE A 129 -2.51 -29.34 15.68
C ILE A 129 -3.07 -28.35 14.66
N VAL A 130 -2.19 -27.71 13.90
CA VAL A 130 -2.56 -26.81 12.82
C VAL A 130 -2.06 -27.38 11.50
N THR A 131 -2.95 -27.52 10.52
CA THR A 131 -2.56 -27.92 9.16
C THR A 131 -2.16 -26.70 8.36
N MET A 132 -1.04 -26.80 7.62
CA MET A 132 -0.55 -25.79 6.70
C MET A 132 -0.06 -26.46 5.42
N ARG A 133 0.18 -25.66 4.37
CA ARG A 133 0.77 -26.15 3.13
C ARG A 133 2.06 -25.41 2.83
N MET A 134 3.16 -26.15 2.76
CA MET A 134 4.45 -25.63 2.33
C MET A 134 4.45 -25.45 0.80
N ASP A 135 4.85 -24.27 0.35
CA ASP A 135 4.97 -23.90 -1.05
C ASP A 135 6.19 -22.99 -1.20
N ASN A 136 7.27 -23.50 -1.78
CA ASN A 136 8.53 -22.76 -1.96
C ASN A 136 8.78 -22.37 -3.43
N THR A 137 7.80 -22.59 -4.30
CA THR A 137 7.95 -22.38 -5.74
C THR A 137 7.38 -21.01 -6.10
N PRO A 138 8.20 -20.07 -6.61
CA PRO A 138 7.67 -18.80 -7.09
C PRO A 138 6.69 -18.99 -8.25
N PRO A 139 5.68 -18.11 -8.37
CA PRO A 139 4.81 -18.12 -9.52
C PRO A 139 5.62 -17.83 -10.79
N SER A 140 5.16 -18.29 -11.94
CA SER A 140 5.72 -17.93 -13.25
C SER A 140 4.83 -16.90 -13.94
N VAL A 141 5.46 -15.98 -14.68
CA VAL A 141 4.78 -14.93 -15.43
C VAL A 141 5.02 -15.12 -16.92
N THR A 142 3.94 -15.07 -17.71
CA THR A 142 4.02 -15.08 -19.18
C THR A 142 3.53 -13.74 -19.71
N ILE A 143 4.41 -13.01 -20.38
CA ILE A 143 4.09 -11.71 -20.97
C ILE A 143 3.29 -11.93 -22.27
N LYS A 144 2.14 -11.27 -22.38
CA LYS A 144 1.27 -11.29 -23.57
C LYS A 144 1.58 -10.12 -24.51
N SER A 145 1.94 -8.96 -23.94
CA SER A 145 2.37 -7.79 -24.73
C SER A 145 3.29 -6.88 -23.95
N LEU A 146 4.04 -6.08 -24.71
CA LEU A 146 4.96 -5.07 -24.19
C LEU A 146 4.78 -3.75 -24.94
N PRO A 147 5.03 -2.60 -24.28
CA PRO A 147 5.13 -1.34 -24.97
C PRO A 147 6.54 -1.25 -25.60
N PRO A 148 6.66 -1.04 -26.92
CA PRO A 148 7.96 -1.04 -27.57
C PRO A 148 8.82 0.17 -27.14
N ASN A 149 8.21 1.33 -26.91
CA ASN A 149 8.90 2.56 -26.53
C ASN A 149 8.15 3.26 -25.39
N ILE A 150 8.89 3.84 -24.43
CA ILE A 150 8.33 4.74 -23.41
C ILE A 150 9.22 5.96 -23.25
N TRP A 151 8.63 7.15 -23.29
CA TRP A 151 9.37 8.39 -23.05
C TRP A 151 9.44 8.72 -21.57
N GLN A 152 10.51 9.37 -21.15
CA GLN A 152 10.64 9.90 -19.79
C GLN A 152 9.49 10.87 -19.48
N GLY A 153 8.82 10.63 -18.36
CA GLY A 153 7.56 11.27 -17.99
C GLY A 153 6.32 10.69 -18.66
N GLY A 154 6.42 9.59 -19.39
CA GLY A 154 5.32 8.98 -20.16
C GLY A 154 4.72 7.74 -19.50
N THR A 155 3.76 7.14 -20.21
CA THR A 155 3.04 5.93 -19.76
C THR A 155 3.35 4.72 -20.64
N GLY A 156 3.41 3.54 -20.02
CA GLY A 156 3.46 2.24 -20.68
C GLY A 156 2.35 1.32 -20.16
N VAL A 157 2.09 0.26 -20.92
CA VAL A 157 1.18 -0.82 -20.52
C VAL A 157 1.84 -2.17 -20.76
N ILE A 158 1.65 -3.09 -19.82
CA ILE A 158 2.01 -4.50 -19.99
C ILE A 158 0.77 -5.36 -19.73
N ALA A 159 0.63 -6.43 -20.50
CA ALA A 159 -0.30 -7.50 -20.20
C ALA A 159 0.43 -8.82 -20.03
N TYR A 160 0.01 -9.61 -19.03
CA TYR A 160 0.66 -10.85 -18.67
C TYR A 160 -0.31 -11.81 -17.97
N THR A 161 0.01 -13.09 -17.97
CA THR A 161 -0.67 -14.11 -17.16
C THR A 161 0.27 -14.61 -16.07
N VAL A 162 -0.29 -15.09 -14.97
CA VAL A 162 0.45 -15.71 -13.87
C VAL A 162 0.01 -17.16 -13.75
N SER A 163 0.94 -18.09 -13.49
CA SER A 163 0.65 -19.53 -13.46
C SER A 163 -0.31 -19.99 -12.36
N GLU A 164 -0.53 -19.14 -11.36
CA GLU A 164 -1.36 -19.45 -10.20
C GLU A 164 -1.97 -18.18 -9.58
N PRO A 165 -2.91 -18.33 -8.63
CA PRO A 165 -3.44 -17.20 -7.88
C PRO A 165 -2.33 -16.47 -7.10
N VAL A 166 -2.32 -15.14 -7.20
CA VAL A 166 -1.36 -14.27 -6.54
C VAL A 166 -2.06 -13.24 -5.69
N ASP A 167 -1.45 -12.89 -4.56
CA ASP A 167 -1.94 -11.84 -3.67
C ASP A 167 -1.69 -10.46 -4.29
N THR A 168 -0.49 -10.27 -4.85
CA THR A 168 -0.09 -9.01 -5.49
C THR A 168 0.66 -9.29 -6.79
N SER A 169 0.31 -8.58 -7.86
CA SER A 169 1.13 -8.54 -9.08
C SER A 169 1.07 -7.17 -9.75
N GLY A 170 2.06 -6.86 -10.59
CA GLY A 170 2.12 -5.60 -11.32
C GLY A 170 3.51 -5.31 -11.88
N VAL A 171 3.81 -4.03 -12.07
CA VAL A 171 5.13 -3.54 -12.48
C VAL A 171 5.80 -2.80 -11.33
N LYS A 172 7.09 -3.06 -11.12
CA LYS A 172 7.95 -2.27 -10.23
C LYS A 172 8.93 -1.43 -11.04
N VAL A 173 9.10 -0.18 -10.62
CA VAL A 173 10.16 0.72 -11.10
C VAL A 173 10.84 1.27 -9.85
N ASN A 174 12.03 0.76 -9.54
CA ASN A 174 12.69 1.01 -8.25
C ASN A 174 11.72 0.71 -7.10
N ASP A 175 11.46 1.67 -6.21
CA ASP A 175 10.54 1.53 -5.07
C ASP A 175 9.05 1.77 -5.44
N ILE A 176 8.75 2.09 -6.69
CA ILE A 176 7.40 2.42 -7.15
C ILE A 176 6.71 1.16 -7.65
N PHE A 177 5.53 0.86 -7.09
CA PHE A 177 4.71 -0.27 -7.50
C PHE A 177 3.42 0.16 -8.20
N PHE A 178 3.25 -0.29 -9.43
CA PHE A 178 2.07 -0.13 -10.29
C PHE A 178 1.28 -1.46 -10.30
N PRO A 179 0.06 -1.52 -9.77
CA PRO A 179 -0.70 -2.77 -9.72
C PRO A 179 -1.06 -3.31 -11.10
N GLY A 180 -1.12 -4.62 -11.20
CA GLY A 180 -1.78 -5.34 -12.28
C GLY A 180 -3.22 -5.66 -11.90
N TYR A 181 -4.16 -5.38 -12.79
CA TYR A 181 -5.58 -5.63 -12.60
C TYR A 181 -6.00 -6.83 -13.43
N LYS A 182 -6.52 -7.85 -12.74
CA LYS A 182 -6.98 -9.09 -13.36
C LYS A 182 -8.22 -8.85 -14.20
N GLN A 183 -8.21 -9.35 -15.42
CA GLN A 183 -9.30 -9.32 -16.39
C GLN A 183 -10.07 -10.66 -16.37
N ALA A 184 -11.24 -10.69 -17.01
CA ALA A 184 -12.14 -11.85 -16.99
C ALA A 184 -11.53 -13.12 -17.61
N ASP A 185 -10.63 -12.96 -18.59
CA ASP A 185 -9.88 -14.05 -19.25
C ASP A 185 -8.69 -14.56 -18.42
N GLY A 186 -8.43 -13.97 -17.24
CA GLY A 186 -7.29 -14.29 -16.38
C GLY A 186 -6.02 -13.50 -16.69
N THR A 187 -6.00 -12.67 -17.73
CA THR A 187 -4.89 -11.76 -18.04
C THR A 187 -4.85 -10.64 -17.00
N TYR A 188 -3.66 -10.21 -16.60
CA TYR A 188 -3.45 -9.00 -15.81
C TYR A 188 -2.99 -7.87 -16.72
N ILE A 189 -3.51 -6.67 -16.49
CA ILE A 189 -3.07 -5.44 -17.17
C ILE A 189 -2.49 -4.49 -16.13
N SER A 190 -1.29 -3.97 -16.39
CA SER A 190 -0.69 -2.93 -15.55
C SER A 190 -0.29 -1.73 -16.39
N LEU A 191 -0.86 -0.57 -16.09
CA LEU A 191 -0.35 0.72 -16.54
C LEU A 191 0.77 1.16 -15.60
N PHE A 192 1.90 1.56 -16.17
CA PHE A 192 3.06 2.00 -15.40
C PHE A 192 3.68 3.25 -16.00
N ALA A 193 4.37 4.03 -15.18
CA ALA A 193 5.02 5.26 -15.60
C ALA A 193 6.52 5.07 -15.83
N PHE A 194 7.10 5.89 -16.71
CA PHE A 194 8.51 6.26 -16.64
C PHE A 194 8.59 7.63 -15.94
N PRO A 195 8.94 7.70 -14.64
CA PRO A 195 8.98 8.96 -13.92
C PRO A 195 9.93 9.99 -14.56
N HIS A 196 9.53 11.25 -14.50
CA HIS A 196 10.26 12.39 -15.08
C HIS A 196 11.65 12.67 -14.46
N ASP A 197 11.92 12.07 -13.31
CA ASP A 197 13.07 12.28 -12.42
C ASP A 197 13.97 11.04 -12.34
N ILE A 198 13.62 9.95 -13.01
CA ILE A 198 14.50 8.78 -13.18
C ILE A 198 15.24 8.94 -14.51
N GLU A 199 16.57 8.79 -14.52
CA GLU A 199 17.35 8.80 -15.75
C GLU A 199 17.12 7.52 -16.56
N ARG A 200 17.24 7.60 -17.89
CA ARG A 200 17.08 6.44 -18.79
C ARG A 200 17.89 5.21 -18.37
N LYS A 201 19.12 5.41 -17.91
CA LYS A 201 20.04 4.32 -17.51
C LYS A 201 19.60 3.60 -16.23
N ASP A 202 18.83 4.29 -15.39
CA ASP A 202 18.35 3.81 -14.10
C ASP A 202 16.88 3.34 -14.18
N TYR A 203 16.31 3.31 -15.38
CA TYR A 203 14.94 2.88 -15.62
C TYR A 203 14.89 1.42 -16.07
N THR A 204 14.77 0.52 -15.09
CA THR A 204 14.73 -0.93 -15.26
C THR A 204 13.42 -1.51 -14.70
N PRO A 205 12.28 -1.32 -15.40
CA PRO A 205 11.01 -1.85 -14.92
C PRO A 205 11.04 -3.38 -14.87
N THR A 206 10.46 -3.94 -13.81
CA THR A 206 10.31 -5.39 -13.64
C THR A 206 8.84 -5.76 -13.53
N VAL A 207 8.48 -6.92 -14.06
CA VAL A 207 7.19 -7.55 -13.75
C VAL A 207 7.33 -8.31 -12.43
N PHE A 208 6.40 -8.04 -11.53
CA PHE A 208 6.40 -8.54 -10.16
C PHE A 208 5.13 -9.36 -9.92
N ALA A 209 5.28 -10.51 -9.27
CA ALA A 209 4.16 -11.30 -8.78
C ALA A 209 4.55 -11.97 -7.45
N MET A 210 3.63 -11.96 -6.49
CA MET A 210 3.79 -12.61 -5.20
C MET A 210 2.60 -13.52 -4.95
N ASP A 211 2.87 -14.81 -4.78
CA ASP A 211 1.83 -15.79 -4.46
C ASP A 211 1.32 -15.64 -3.02
N VAL A 212 0.31 -16.43 -2.68
CA VAL A 212 -0.28 -16.44 -1.34
C VAL A 212 0.64 -17.02 -0.26
N ALA A 213 1.71 -17.72 -0.63
CA ALA A 213 2.73 -18.25 0.28
C ALA A 213 3.88 -17.25 0.53
N GLY A 214 3.92 -16.15 -0.22
CA GLY A 214 4.94 -15.12 -0.16
C GLY A 214 6.15 -15.37 -1.06
N ASN A 215 6.09 -16.29 -2.02
CA ASN A 215 7.15 -16.47 -3.01
C ASN A 215 7.03 -15.39 -4.08
N ILE A 216 8.19 -14.87 -4.53
CA ILE A 216 8.27 -13.70 -5.40
C ILE A 216 8.86 -14.07 -6.75
N TYR A 217 8.16 -13.69 -7.80
CA TYR A 217 8.70 -13.48 -9.14
C TYR A 217 9.00 -12.00 -9.34
N ASN A 218 10.21 -11.66 -9.79
CA ASN A 218 10.59 -10.29 -10.09
C ASN A 218 11.64 -10.27 -11.20
N GLN A 219 11.24 -10.01 -12.45
CA GLN A 219 12.14 -10.04 -13.60
C GLN A 219 11.97 -8.81 -14.50
N PRO A 220 13.06 -8.25 -15.05
CA PRO A 220 12.97 -7.19 -16.04
C PRO A 220 12.32 -7.70 -17.32
N PHE A 221 11.67 -6.80 -18.06
CA PHE A 221 11.12 -7.10 -19.37
C PHE A 221 11.67 -6.15 -20.43
N ALA A 222 11.61 -6.57 -21.70
CA ALA A 222 12.14 -5.78 -22.81
C ALA A 222 11.33 -4.49 -22.99
N ILE A 223 12.02 -3.35 -22.97
CA ILE A 223 11.45 -2.02 -23.23
C ILE A 223 12.54 -1.11 -23.79
N ASN A 224 12.18 -0.16 -24.66
CA ASN A 224 13.07 0.90 -25.10
C ASN A 224 12.73 2.22 -24.39
N PRO A 225 13.43 2.57 -23.29
CA PRO A 225 13.23 3.84 -22.62
C PRO A 225 13.89 4.98 -23.41
N LEU A 226 13.17 6.09 -23.58
CA LEU A 226 13.60 7.26 -24.34
C LEU A 226 13.70 8.48 -23.42
N SER A 227 14.85 9.15 -23.42
CA SER A 227 15.06 10.37 -22.62
C SER A 227 14.25 11.53 -23.18
N ARG A 228 13.75 12.42 -22.31
CA ARG A 228 13.04 13.64 -22.74
C ARG A 228 13.80 14.87 -22.25
N LYS A 229 13.98 15.85 -23.13
CA LYS A 229 14.50 17.16 -22.74
C LYS A 229 13.35 18.01 -22.22
N PHE A 230 13.42 18.40 -20.95
CA PHE A 230 12.42 19.27 -20.33
C PHE A 230 12.84 20.73 -20.42
N ARG A 231 11.86 21.62 -20.60
CA ARG A 231 12.09 23.07 -20.61
C ARG A 231 12.54 23.54 -19.23
N HIS A 232 13.40 24.54 -19.20
CA HIS A 232 13.72 25.27 -17.97
C HIS A 232 13.01 26.62 -17.98
N ASP A 233 12.39 26.97 -16.87
CA ASP A 233 11.66 28.22 -16.70
C ASP A 233 12.12 28.96 -15.44
N LYS A 234 12.16 30.29 -15.50
CA LYS A 234 12.57 31.16 -14.39
C LYS A 234 11.36 31.95 -13.91
N ILE A 235 10.84 31.58 -12.75
CA ILE A 235 9.67 32.23 -12.15
C ILE A 235 10.15 33.30 -11.19
N ARG A 236 10.02 34.57 -11.58
CA ARG A 236 10.31 35.72 -10.72
C ARG A 236 9.14 35.97 -9.76
N LEU A 237 9.42 35.85 -8.46
CA LEU A 237 8.48 36.12 -7.39
C LEU A 237 8.53 37.61 -7.02
N SER A 238 7.37 38.20 -6.81
CA SER A 238 7.21 39.56 -6.31
C SER A 238 6.49 39.54 -4.97
N ASP A 239 6.68 40.58 -4.15
CA ASP A 239 5.93 40.74 -2.90
C ASP A 239 4.43 40.80 -3.15
N ARG A 240 4.00 41.42 -4.26
CA ARG A 240 2.59 41.43 -4.68
C ARG A 240 2.04 40.02 -4.84
N PHE A 241 2.77 39.16 -5.56
CA PHE A 241 2.37 37.76 -5.74
C PHE A 241 2.31 37.04 -4.39
N LEU A 242 3.38 37.12 -3.59
CA LEU A 242 3.46 36.47 -2.29
C LEU A 242 2.32 36.90 -1.36
N ASN A 243 2.07 38.20 -1.26
CA ASN A 243 1.00 38.77 -0.43
C ASN A 243 -0.40 38.39 -0.92
N SER A 244 -0.58 38.10 -2.21
CA SER A 244 -1.88 37.69 -2.77
C SER A 244 -2.18 36.19 -2.59
N VAL A 245 -1.16 35.33 -2.67
CA VAL A 245 -1.36 33.86 -2.74
C VAL A 245 -1.12 33.18 -1.40
N MET A 246 -0.09 33.62 -0.66
CA MET A 246 0.36 32.95 0.57
C MET A 246 -0.64 32.96 1.73
N PRO A 247 -1.52 33.98 1.91
CA PRO A 247 -2.51 33.95 2.97
C PRO A 247 -3.44 32.73 2.96
N ALA A 248 -3.69 32.13 1.79
CA ALA A 248 -4.51 30.92 1.66
C ALA A 248 -3.92 29.70 2.42
N PHE A 249 -2.60 29.73 2.69
CA PHE A 249 -1.86 28.64 3.35
C PHE A 249 -1.56 28.92 4.83
N ASN A 250 -2.11 30.01 5.41
CA ASN A 250 -1.81 30.40 6.79
C ASN A 250 -2.05 29.26 7.80
N LYS A 251 -3.14 28.50 7.62
CA LYS A 251 -3.51 27.38 8.49
C LYS A 251 -2.55 26.19 8.33
N ASP A 252 -2.03 25.97 7.13
CA ASP A 252 -1.14 24.83 6.82
C ASP A 252 0.31 25.09 7.23
N THR A 253 0.66 26.35 7.51
CA THR A 253 2.04 26.78 7.75
C THR A 253 2.15 27.76 8.93
N PRO A 254 1.58 27.46 10.11
CA PRO A 254 1.48 28.42 11.22
C PRO A 254 2.84 28.93 11.72
N GLU A 255 3.91 28.17 11.51
CA GLU A 255 5.27 28.51 11.94
C GLU A 255 5.97 29.56 11.05
N ALA A 256 5.50 29.77 9.82
CA ALA A 256 6.13 30.71 8.90
C ALA A 256 5.85 32.17 9.30
N LYS A 257 6.92 32.95 9.51
CA LYS A 257 6.85 34.36 9.97
C LYS A 257 6.67 35.33 8.82
N THR A 258 7.14 34.98 7.62
CA THR A 258 7.01 35.81 6.42
C THR A 258 6.31 35.05 5.29
N ASN A 259 5.76 35.77 4.31
CA ASN A 259 5.16 35.14 3.13
C ASN A 259 6.20 34.43 2.25
N LEU A 260 7.47 34.86 2.28
CA LEU A 260 8.55 34.15 1.61
C LEU A 260 8.84 32.79 2.29
N GLU A 261 8.97 32.77 3.62
CA GLU A 261 9.12 31.51 4.38
C GLU A 261 7.91 30.59 4.18
N ARG A 262 6.71 31.17 4.11
CA ARG A 262 5.47 30.46 3.82
C ARG A 262 5.54 29.80 2.45
N PHE A 263 5.91 30.58 1.44
CA PHE A 263 6.10 30.07 0.08
C PHE A 263 7.08 28.91 0.03
N LEU A 264 8.24 29.02 0.68
CA LEU A 264 9.24 27.94 0.71
C LEU A 264 8.70 26.68 1.40
N THR A 265 7.96 26.83 2.50
CA THR A 265 7.32 25.71 3.19
C THR A 265 6.28 25.04 2.28
N VAL A 266 5.41 25.83 1.64
CA VAL A 266 4.40 25.34 0.69
C VAL A 266 5.06 24.60 -0.49
N ASN A 267 6.09 25.21 -1.09
CA ASN A 267 6.74 24.67 -2.28
C ASN A 267 7.56 23.41 -1.99
N ARG A 268 8.05 23.21 -0.75
CA ARG A 268 8.86 22.04 -0.36
C ARG A 268 8.04 20.97 0.36
N LYS A 269 7.42 21.32 1.48
CA LYS A 269 6.70 20.38 2.36
C LYS A 269 5.33 20.03 1.79
N ILE A 270 4.49 21.03 1.50
CA ILE A 270 3.11 20.77 1.05
C ILE A 270 3.10 20.07 -0.31
N ARG A 271 4.01 20.40 -1.23
CA ARG A 271 4.16 19.61 -2.48
C ARG A 271 4.41 18.12 -2.21
N LYS A 272 5.30 17.79 -1.27
CA LYS A 272 5.59 16.40 -0.91
C LYS A 272 4.36 15.71 -0.32
N GLU A 273 3.61 16.41 0.53
CA GLU A 273 2.35 15.91 1.11
C GLU A 273 1.28 15.71 0.03
N ASN A 274 1.13 16.64 -0.92
CA ASN A 274 0.23 16.48 -2.06
C ASN A 274 0.64 15.27 -2.91
N ARG A 275 1.93 15.04 -3.15
CA ARG A 275 2.41 13.83 -3.84
C ARG A 275 2.07 12.55 -3.10
N ALA A 276 2.20 12.52 -1.78
CA ALA A 276 1.78 11.38 -0.96
C ALA A 276 0.26 11.15 -1.01
N ALA A 277 -0.53 12.22 -1.03
CA ALA A 277 -1.98 12.14 -1.19
C ALA A 277 -2.37 11.56 -2.55
N LEU A 278 -1.72 11.99 -3.64
CA LEU A 278 -1.96 11.44 -4.98
C LEU A 278 -1.63 9.94 -5.06
N ILE A 279 -0.61 9.46 -4.35
CA ILE A 279 -0.30 8.01 -4.26
C ILE A 279 -1.45 7.24 -3.61
N LYS A 280 -2.06 7.79 -2.55
CA LYS A 280 -3.21 7.17 -1.89
C LYS A 280 -4.46 7.18 -2.77
N ILE A 281 -4.78 8.33 -3.38
CA ILE A 281 -5.93 8.50 -4.27
C ILE A 281 -5.78 7.63 -5.52
N GLY A 282 -4.56 7.48 -6.05
CA GLY A 282 -4.24 6.62 -7.19
C GLY A 282 -4.54 5.13 -7.01
N ARG A 283 -4.80 4.67 -5.77
CA ARG A 283 -5.25 3.30 -5.48
C ARG A 283 -6.76 3.13 -5.59
N GLN A 284 -7.52 4.22 -5.57
CA GLN A 284 -8.97 4.20 -5.76
C GLN A 284 -9.24 4.14 -7.27
N THR A 285 -9.36 2.93 -7.80
CA THR A 285 -9.49 2.74 -9.25
C THR A 285 -10.26 1.49 -9.61
N SER A 286 -10.99 1.54 -10.73
CA SER A 286 -11.61 0.37 -11.33
C SER A 286 -10.57 -0.61 -11.87
N SER A 287 -10.86 -1.91 -11.80
CA SER A 287 -10.07 -2.96 -12.46
C SER A 287 -10.33 -3.04 -13.98
N SER A 288 -11.20 -2.20 -14.51
CA SER A 288 -11.60 -2.17 -15.93
C SER A 288 -11.41 -0.78 -16.53
N ILE A 289 -11.22 -0.73 -17.85
CA ILE A 289 -11.12 0.51 -18.62
C ILE A 289 -12.49 1.22 -18.68
N LEU A 290 -12.56 2.47 -18.24
CA LEU A 290 -13.79 3.29 -18.29
C LEU A 290 -13.79 4.32 -19.42
N TRP A 291 -12.61 4.70 -19.93
CA TRP A 291 -12.46 5.74 -20.95
C TRP A 291 -12.71 5.22 -22.37
N LYS A 292 -12.95 6.15 -23.29
CA LYS A 292 -13.07 5.88 -24.73
C LYS A 292 -12.18 6.84 -25.51
N SER A 293 -11.40 6.33 -26.45
CA SER A 293 -10.56 7.14 -27.37
C SER A 293 -9.65 8.16 -26.64
N LYS A 294 -9.42 9.33 -27.26
CA LYS A 294 -8.60 10.42 -26.73
C LYS A 294 -9.26 11.15 -25.56
N PHE A 295 -8.41 11.70 -24.70
CA PHE A 295 -8.82 12.61 -23.64
C PHE A 295 -9.00 14.01 -24.24
N MET A 296 -10.09 14.67 -23.84
CA MET A 296 -10.39 16.02 -24.25
C MET A 296 -9.45 16.98 -23.53
N ARG A 297 -8.85 17.88 -24.31
CA ARG A 297 -8.11 19.02 -23.78
C ARG A 297 -9.07 20.14 -23.38
N PHE A 298 -8.70 20.95 -22.39
CA PHE A 298 -9.49 22.14 -22.00
C PHE A 298 -9.80 23.04 -23.22
N PRO A 299 -11.08 23.28 -23.56
CA PRO A 299 -11.45 23.99 -24.78
C PRO A 299 -10.94 25.44 -24.81
N ASN A 300 -10.62 25.93 -26.02
CA ASN A 300 -10.21 27.31 -26.26
C ASN A 300 -9.08 27.79 -25.32
N SER A 301 -8.09 26.92 -25.08
CA SER A 301 -7.03 27.19 -24.11
C SER A 301 -5.63 27.19 -24.75
N ALA A 302 -4.79 28.11 -24.27
CA ALA A 302 -3.37 28.16 -24.59
C ALA A 302 -2.54 27.44 -23.52
N THR A 303 -1.52 26.69 -23.93
CA THR A 303 -0.54 26.13 -22.98
C THR A 303 0.32 27.26 -22.41
N ARG A 304 0.39 27.38 -21.09
CA ARG A 304 1.29 28.30 -20.38
C ARG A 304 2.50 27.57 -19.80
N ALA A 305 2.31 26.34 -19.33
CA ALA A 305 3.39 25.49 -18.88
C ALA A 305 3.21 24.02 -19.26
N GLY A 306 4.34 23.36 -19.50
CA GLY A 306 4.44 21.95 -19.90
C GLY A 306 4.68 21.02 -18.72
N PHE A 307 4.41 19.73 -18.93
CA PHE A 307 4.78 18.70 -17.98
C PHE A 307 6.31 18.52 -17.96
N GLY A 308 6.86 18.36 -16.76
CA GLY A 308 8.28 18.19 -16.50
C GLY A 308 9.10 19.47 -16.56
N ASP A 309 8.48 20.63 -16.83
CA ASP A 309 9.19 21.92 -16.83
C ASP A 309 9.94 22.14 -15.50
N ARG A 310 11.25 22.37 -15.59
CA ARG A 310 12.12 22.65 -14.44
C ARG A 310 12.00 24.13 -14.11
N ARG A 311 11.39 24.47 -12.98
CA ARG A 311 11.12 25.83 -12.53
C ARG A 311 12.15 26.26 -11.51
N SER A 312 12.92 27.30 -11.80
CA SER A 312 13.72 28.02 -10.79
C SER A 312 12.94 29.23 -10.30
N TYR A 313 12.68 29.28 -8.99
CA TYR A 313 12.01 30.42 -8.35
C TYR A 313 13.05 31.46 -7.92
N ILE A 314 12.86 32.70 -8.35
CA ILE A 314 13.78 33.80 -8.14
C ILE A 314 13.10 34.87 -7.31
N TYR A 315 13.73 35.30 -6.22
CA TYR A 315 13.29 36.41 -5.39
C TYR A 315 14.50 37.30 -5.08
N ASN A 316 14.37 38.61 -5.30
CA ASN A 316 15.47 39.59 -5.20
C ASN A 316 16.75 39.11 -5.93
N ASP A 317 16.56 38.70 -7.19
CA ASP A 317 17.60 38.19 -8.11
C ASP A 317 18.39 36.95 -7.64
N LYS A 318 17.93 36.29 -6.57
CA LYS A 318 18.50 35.03 -6.09
C LYS A 318 17.56 33.87 -6.38
N VAL A 319 18.11 32.75 -6.84
CA VAL A 319 17.37 31.49 -6.92
C VAL A 319 17.16 30.99 -5.48
N ILE A 320 15.90 30.89 -5.06
CA ILE A 320 15.53 30.49 -3.69
C ILE A 320 15.02 29.04 -3.61
N ASP A 321 14.54 28.50 -4.73
CA ASP A 321 13.98 27.15 -4.80
C ASP A 321 13.92 26.64 -6.24
N GLN A 322 13.88 25.32 -6.40
CA GLN A 322 13.69 24.67 -7.69
C GLN A 322 12.65 23.57 -7.56
N GLN A 323 11.68 23.52 -8.49
CA GLN A 323 10.65 22.49 -8.54
C GLN A 323 10.40 22.04 -9.96
N THR A 324 9.68 20.93 -10.09
CA THR A 324 9.20 20.47 -11.40
C THR A 324 7.70 20.64 -11.53
N HIS A 325 7.27 21.09 -12.70
CA HIS A 325 5.85 21.19 -13.03
C HIS A 325 5.29 19.83 -13.48
N LEU A 326 4.29 19.30 -12.77
CA LEU A 326 3.82 17.92 -12.95
C LEU A 326 2.41 17.84 -13.55
N GLY A 327 2.17 18.67 -14.57
CA GLY A 327 0.93 18.72 -15.32
C GLY A 327 1.04 19.72 -16.49
N LEU A 328 -0.09 20.15 -17.02
CA LEU A 328 -0.19 21.21 -18.01
C LEU A 328 -0.98 22.38 -17.45
N ASP A 329 -0.44 23.59 -17.59
CA ASP A 329 -1.18 24.81 -17.25
C ASP A 329 -1.84 25.33 -18.52
N LEU A 330 -3.18 25.34 -18.52
CA LEU A 330 -4.04 25.66 -19.65
C LEU A 330 -4.88 26.89 -19.34
N ALA A 331 -4.58 28.01 -19.99
CA ALA A 331 -5.30 29.26 -19.77
C ALA A 331 -6.36 29.46 -20.86
N SER A 332 -7.60 29.68 -20.45
CA SER A 332 -8.74 30.04 -21.32
C SER A 332 -9.25 31.44 -20.92
N ARG A 333 -10.49 31.79 -21.29
CA ARG A 333 -11.20 32.93 -20.71
C ARG A 333 -11.36 32.72 -19.19
N LYS A 334 -11.41 33.83 -18.45
CA LYS A 334 -11.60 33.80 -16.99
C LYS A 334 -12.90 33.06 -16.66
N GLN A 335 -12.86 32.20 -15.63
CA GLN A 335 -13.99 31.40 -15.17
C GLN A 335 -14.63 30.54 -16.28
N SER A 336 -13.79 29.96 -17.15
CA SER A 336 -14.25 29.04 -18.19
C SER A 336 -14.74 27.71 -17.59
N PRO A 337 -15.87 27.14 -18.09
CA PRO A 337 -16.33 25.82 -17.69
C PRO A 337 -15.32 24.72 -18.03
N ILE A 338 -14.98 23.88 -17.06
CA ILE A 338 -14.03 22.78 -17.21
C ILE A 338 -14.80 21.49 -17.48
N PRO A 339 -14.68 20.90 -18.68
CA PRO A 339 -15.24 19.59 -18.99
C PRO A 339 -14.35 18.45 -18.45
N ALA A 340 -14.96 17.32 -18.11
CA ALA A 340 -14.25 16.07 -17.89
C ALA A 340 -13.58 15.61 -19.19
N ALA A 341 -12.29 15.27 -19.10
CA ALA A 341 -11.48 14.89 -20.25
C ALA A 341 -11.91 13.54 -20.85
N ASN A 342 -12.44 12.62 -20.05
CA ASN A 342 -13.01 11.37 -20.52
C ASN A 342 -14.03 10.81 -19.53
N LYS A 343 -14.72 9.73 -19.90
CA LYS A 343 -15.62 8.99 -19.00
C LYS A 343 -14.84 8.43 -17.82
N GLY A 344 -15.41 8.53 -16.62
CA GLY A 344 -14.81 7.97 -15.40
C GLY A 344 -15.68 8.21 -14.17
N THR A 345 -15.12 7.88 -13.01
CA THR A 345 -15.76 8.10 -11.70
C THR A 345 -14.94 9.11 -10.90
N VAL A 346 -15.59 10.11 -10.32
CA VAL A 346 -14.93 11.09 -9.46
C VAL A 346 -14.50 10.42 -8.16
N VAL A 347 -13.20 10.41 -7.88
CA VAL A 347 -12.61 9.77 -6.69
C VAL A 347 -12.13 10.79 -5.64
N TYR A 348 -12.01 12.06 -6.02
CA TYR A 348 -11.66 13.11 -5.08
C TYR A 348 -12.26 14.45 -5.51
N THR A 349 -12.77 15.19 -4.54
CA THR A 349 -13.12 16.62 -4.68
C THR A 349 -12.72 17.36 -3.40
N GLY A 350 -12.10 18.53 -3.51
CA GLY A 350 -11.78 19.36 -2.36
C GLY A 350 -10.49 20.15 -2.52
N ASN A 351 -10.06 20.81 -1.44
CA ASN A 351 -8.78 21.53 -1.43
C ASN A 351 -7.61 20.54 -1.26
N LEU A 352 -6.63 20.58 -2.18
CA LEU A 352 -5.43 19.75 -2.15
C LEU A 352 -4.16 20.60 -2.19
N GLY A 353 -3.91 21.35 -1.12
CA GLY A 353 -2.69 22.13 -0.93
C GLY A 353 -2.37 23.05 -2.11
N ILE A 354 -1.22 22.84 -2.76
CA ILE A 354 -0.80 23.73 -3.85
C ILE A 354 -1.77 23.75 -5.04
N TYR A 355 -2.53 22.67 -5.23
CA TYR A 355 -3.49 22.56 -6.33
C TYR A 355 -4.78 23.34 -6.08
N GLY A 356 -5.03 23.83 -4.85
CA GLY A 356 -6.26 24.52 -4.52
C GLY A 356 -7.47 23.59 -4.61
N ASN A 357 -8.59 24.08 -5.13
CA ASN A 357 -9.77 23.25 -5.34
C ASN A 357 -9.55 22.31 -6.53
N VAL A 358 -9.73 21.01 -6.26
CA VAL A 358 -9.41 19.92 -7.18
C VAL A 358 -10.60 19.00 -7.35
N ALA A 359 -10.73 18.46 -8.57
CA ALA A 359 -11.45 17.22 -8.84
C ALA A 359 -10.46 16.21 -9.43
N ILE A 360 -10.55 14.94 -9.03
CA ILE A 360 -9.79 13.83 -9.63
C ILE A 360 -10.78 12.78 -10.12
N ILE A 361 -10.64 12.38 -11.37
CA ILE A 361 -11.49 11.37 -12.02
C ILE A 361 -10.65 10.13 -12.28
N ASP A 362 -11.13 9.00 -11.79
CA ASP A 362 -10.62 7.67 -12.14
C ASP A 362 -11.21 7.19 -13.45
N HIS A 363 -10.33 6.73 -14.33
CA HIS A 363 -10.68 6.13 -15.60
C HIS A 363 -10.47 4.60 -15.54
N GLY A 364 -9.87 4.06 -14.48
CA GLY A 364 -9.60 2.63 -14.31
C GLY A 364 -8.16 2.26 -14.59
N LEU A 365 -7.76 1.06 -14.16
CA LEU A 365 -6.39 0.54 -14.25
C LEU A 365 -5.33 1.46 -13.62
N GLY A 366 -5.72 2.28 -12.63
CA GLY A 366 -4.88 3.29 -12.00
C GLY A 366 -4.68 4.57 -12.80
N LEU A 367 -5.34 4.74 -13.96
CA LEU A 367 -5.29 5.97 -14.75
C LEU A 367 -6.28 7.00 -14.21
N GLN A 368 -5.78 8.18 -13.85
CA GLN A 368 -6.59 9.28 -13.32
C GLN A 368 -6.26 10.61 -14.00
N THR A 369 -7.26 11.50 -14.07
CA THR A 369 -7.06 12.90 -14.45
C THR A 369 -7.31 13.82 -13.27
N LEU A 370 -6.49 14.87 -13.14
CA LEU A 370 -6.56 15.87 -12.08
C LEU A 370 -6.86 17.24 -12.68
N TYR A 371 -7.84 17.93 -12.12
CA TYR A 371 -8.28 19.27 -12.52
C TYR A 371 -8.14 20.18 -11.31
N ALA A 372 -7.32 21.22 -11.40
CA ALA A 372 -6.93 22.04 -10.25
C ALA A 372 -7.16 23.54 -10.47
N HIS A 373 -6.92 24.30 -9.41
CA HIS A 373 -7.08 25.77 -9.32
C HIS A 373 -8.51 26.27 -9.50
N MET A 374 -9.52 25.40 -9.39
CA MET A 374 -10.90 25.76 -9.67
C MET A 374 -11.43 26.83 -8.70
N THR A 375 -12.29 27.73 -9.18
CA THR A 375 -13.05 28.61 -8.28
C THR A 375 -14.29 27.92 -7.73
N GLU A 376 -14.82 26.93 -8.46
CA GLU A 376 -16.02 26.18 -8.13
C GLU A 376 -15.88 24.73 -8.61
N ILE A 377 -16.25 23.77 -7.77
CA ILE A 377 -16.35 22.35 -8.11
C ILE A 377 -17.82 22.03 -8.34
N LYS A 378 -18.16 21.46 -9.51
CA LYS A 378 -19.54 21.14 -9.93
C LYS A 378 -19.83 19.65 -9.94
N THR A 379 -19.02 18.87 -9.24
CA THR A 379 -19.18 17.42 -9.11
C THR A 379 -18.82 16.98 -7.69
N THR A 380 -19.11 15.72 -7.37
CA THR A 380 -18.93 15.12 -6.04
C THR A 380 -18.28 13.76 -6.17
N VAL A 381 -17.58 13.32 -5.12
CA VAL A 381 -17.02 11.97 -5.05
C VAL A 381 -18.12 10.92 -5.28
N GLY A 382 -17.83 9.90 -6.09
CA GLY A 382 -18.74 8.83 -6.48
C GLY A 382 -19.53 9.11 -7.77
N SER A 383 -19.57 10.36 -8.25
CA SER A 383 -20.27 10.68 -9.49
C SER A 383 -19.60 10.05 -10.71
N VAL A 384 -20.39 9.39 -11.55
CA VAL A 384 -19.96 8.95 -12.88
C VAL A 384 -20.14 10.12 -13.84
N VAL A 385 -19.10 10.45 -14.58
CA VAL A 385 -19.10 11.54 -15.57
C VAL A 385 -18.75 10.99 -16.94
N SER A 386 -19.28 11.63 -17.98
CA SER A 386 -18.96 11.40 -19.38
C SER A 386 -17.94 12.43 -19.87
N GLN A 387 -17.27 12.12 -20.98
CA GLN A 387 -16.42 13.10 -21.66
C GLN A 387 -17.25 14.35 -22.01
N GLY A 388 -16.77 15.54 -21.64
CA GLY A 388 -17.46 16.80 -21.91
C GLY A 388 -18.34 17.34 -20.78
N ASP A 389 -18.71 16.50 -19.81
CA ASP A 389 -19.53 16.93 -18.66
C ASP A 389 -18.80 18.01 -17.86
N ILE A 390 -19.48 19.10 -17.50
CA ILE A 390 -18.86 20.19 -16.76
C ILE A 390 -18.69 19.80 -15.30
N ILE A 391 -17.45 19.71 -14.85
CA ILE A 391 -17.08 19.27 -13.49
C ILE A 391 -16.63 20.41 -12.58
N GLY A 392 -16.45 21.61 -13.12
CA GLY A 392 -16.04 22.78 -12.36
C GLY A 392 -15.83 24.01 -13.23
N ILE A 393 -15.38 25.09 -12.59
CA ILE A 393 -15.10 26.38 -13.22
C ILE A 393 -13.65 26.77 -12.95
N SER A 394 -12.91 27.18 -13.98
CA SER A 394 -11.51 27.59 -13.84
C SER A 394 -11.36 28.79 -12.89
N GLY A 395 -10.19 28.93 -12.30
CA GLY A 395 -9.95 29.96 -11.31
C GLY A 395 -8.48 30.05 -10.93
N SER A 396 -8.22 30.58 -9.74
CA SER A 396 -6.87 30.82 -9.23
C SER A 396 -6.71 30.39 -7.77
N THR A 397 -7.42 29.34 -7.34
CA THR A 397 -7.28 28.82 -5.96
C THR A 397 -5.97 28.03 -5.79
N GLY A 398 -5.48 27.90 -4.55
CA GLY A 398 -4.20 27.26 -4.27
C GLY A 398 -3.03 28.16 -4.68
N MET A 399 -1.91 27.55 -5.09
CA MET A 399 -0.70 28.28 -5.46
C MET A 399 -0.70 28.63 -6.95
N SER A 400 -1.59 29.53 -7.34
CA SER A 400 -1.76 30.02 -8.71
C SER A 400 -1.57 31.53 -8.80
N GLY A 401 -0.91 32.01 -9.86
CA GLY A 401 -0.71 33.44 -10.14
C GLY A 401 -1.80 34.06 -11.03
N GLY A 402 -2.81 33.31 -11.44
CA GLY A 402 -3.90 33.78 -12.30
C GLY A 402 -4.83 32.67 -12.76
N ASP A 403 -5.95 33.04 -13.41
CA ASP A 403 -6.94 32.07 -13.86
C ASP A 403 -6.38 31.11 -14.91
N HIS A 404 -6.31 29.82 -14.56
CA HIS A 404 -6.00 28.73 -15.48
C HIS A 404 -6.45 27.39 -14.91
N LEU A 405 -6.50 26.37 -15.77
CA LEU A 405 -6.61 24.98 -15.36
C LEU A 405 -5.20 24.39 -15.26
N HIS A 406 -4.83 23.87 -14.09
CA HIS A 406 -3.76 22.88 -14.02
C HIS A 406 -4.36 21.49 -14.25
N PHE A 407 -3.97 20.86 -15.36
CA PHE A 407 -4.44 19.54 -15.79
C PHE A 407 -3.33 18.50 -15.62
N GLY A 408 -3.57 17.47 -14.82
CA GLY A 408 -2.66 16.35 -14.61
C GLY A 408 -3.21 15.05 -15.18
N VAL A 409 -2.32 14.18 -15.65
CA VAL A 409 -2.60 12.76 -15.84
C VAL A 409 -1.71 11.98 -14.89
N ILE A 410 -2.28 10.97 -14.24
CA ILE A 410 -1.67 10.25 -13.14
C ILE A 410 -1.86 8.75 -13.38
N VAL A 411 -0.80 7.97 -13.20
CA VAL A 411 -0.81 6.51 -13.28
C VAL A 411 -0.40 5.95 -11.92
N SER A 412 -1.35 5.32 -11.21
CA SER A 412 -1.17 4.80 -9.85
C SER A 412 -0.55 5.82 -8.88
N GLY A 413 -0.98 7.08 -8.98
CA GLY A 413 -0.47 8.19 -8.16
C GLY A 413 0.81 8.88 -8.67
N ILE A 414 1.38 8.42 -9.78
CA ILE A 414 2.57 9.01 -10.41
C ILE A 414 2.15 9.87 -11.60
N PRO A 415 2.40 11.20 -11.58
CA PRO A 415 2.14 12.09 -12.70
C PRO A 415 2.94 11.70 -13.94
N VAL A 416 2.27 11.73 -15.07
CA VAL A 416 2.79 11.49 -16.41
C VAL A 416 2.35 12.64 -17.32
N THR A 417 2.95 12.74 -18.50
CA THR A 417 2.64 13.79 -19.46
C THR A 417 1.19 13.65 -19.95
N PRO A 418 0.37 14.72 -19.87
CA PRO A 418 -0.97 14.68 -20.44
C PRO A 418 -1.00 14.65 -21.98
N VAL A 419 0.09 15.04 -22.64
CA VAL A 419 0.15 15.18 -24.11
C VAL A 419 -0.10 13.86 -24.82
N GLU A 420 0.42 12.75 -24.26
CA GLU A 420 0.23 11.40 -24.78
C GLU A 420 -1.27 11.04 -24.85
N TRP A 421 -2.04 11.42 -23.83
CA TRP A 421 -3.45 11.10 -23.70
C TRP A 421 -4.38 11.98 -24.55
N PHE A 422 -3.88 13.07 -25.12
CA PHE A 422 -4.64 13.89 -26.07
C PHE A 422 -4.59 13.35 -27.50
N ASP A 423 -3.64 12.46 -27.81
CA ASP A 423 -3.46 11.89 -29.14
C ASP A 423 -4.13 10.51 -29.25
N PRO A 424 -5.22 10.37 -30.05
CA PRO A 424 -5.90 9.09 -30.21
C PRO A 424 -5.01 8.02 -30.85
N ARG A 425 -4.08 8.39 -31.75
CA ARG A 425 -3.16 7.44 -32.39
C ARG A 425 -2.13 6.95 -31.39
N TRP A 426 -1.64 7.84 -30.54
CA TRP A 426 -0.73 7.45 -29.46
C TRP A 426 -1.40 6.44 -28.53
N ILE A 427 -2.63 6.71 -28.07
CA ILE A 427 -3.40 5.78 -27.22
C ILE A 427 -3.61 4.46 -27.94
N GLN A 428 -3.96 4.50 -29.23
CA GLN A 428 -4.15 3.29 -30.02
C GLN A 428 -2.90 2.41 -30.01
N TYR A 429 -1.78 2.96 -30.49
CA TYR A 429 -0.56 2.17 -30.71
C TYR A 429 0.20 1.80 -29.44
N ASN A 430 0.09 2.61 -28.38
CA ASN A 430 0.87 2.41 -27.15
C ASN A 430 0.05 1.81 -26.01
N ILE A 431 -1.29 1.90 -26.06
CA ILE A 431 -2.18 1.38 -25.02
C ILE A 431 -3.11 0.31 -25.60
N THR A 432 -4.10 0.67 -26.43
CA THR A 432 -5.21 -0.27 -26.72
C THR A 432 -4.81 -1.42 -27.63
N ASP A 433 -3.96 -1.21 -28.63
CA ASP A 433 -3.44 -2.29 -29.48
C ASP A 433 -2.57 -3.25 -28.67
N LYS A 434 -1.94 -2.74 -27.59
CA LYS A 434 -1.19 -3.54 -26.63
C LYS A 434 -2.08 -4.27 -25.64
N LEU A 435 -3.39 -4.24 -25.80
CA LEU A 435 -4.38 -5.01 -25.03
C LEU A 435 -5.13 -6.04 -25.89
N ASN A 436 -4.91 -6.05 -27.20
CA ASN A 436 -5.51 -6.98 -28.15
C ASN A 436 -4.48 -8.06 -28.52
N PHE A 437 -4.61 -9.27 -27.96
CA PHE A 437 -3.64 -10.37 -28.14
C PHE A 437 -4.17 -11.55 -28.96
N ASN A 438 -5.30 -11.34 -29.64
CA ASN A 438 -5.93 -12.35 -30.49
C ASN A 438 -5.34 -12.33 -31.90
#